data_AF-A0A836PLK6-F1
#
_entry.id   AF-A0A836PLK6-F1
#
_cell.length_a   1.000
_cell.length_b   1.000
_cell.length_c   1.000
_cell.angle_alpha   90.00
_cell.angle_beta   90.00
_cell.angle_gamma   90.00
#
_symmetry.space_group_name_H-M   'P 1'
#
loop_
_entity.id
_entity.type
_entity.pdbx_description
1 polymer ?
#
loop_
_entity_poly.entity_id
_entity_poly.type
_entity_poly.pdbx_seq_one_letter_code
_entity_poly.pdbx_strand_id
1 'polypeptide(L)'
;MEKAKTKDQPSTNPFDPANLKLSQNYGASAGVKKLTTTIPVRKPGKQDYVRVHPDPAYHIETAVLEFKEERETFLVAPELWDELPGELTPKALFTTINRQKVVSLWPIRLPGEDGRIDEWNESAMDAATLAQKQWVRVSANMSLGAYDVYQATGEIPEPEWPELDLGQILEIAFKGRFIKDSDHPALKRLRGE
;
A
#
# COMPACT_ATOMS: atom_id res chain seq x y z
N MET A 1 8.26 -73.89 -25.81
CA MET A 1 7.15 -72.92 -25.77
C MET A 1 7.33 -72.05 -24.55
N GLU A 2 7.40 -70.76 -24.83
CA GLU A 2 7.63 -69.62 -23.95
C GLU A 2 6.55 -69.48 -22.86
N LYS A 3 6.94 -69.05 -21.66
CA LYS A 3 6.13 -68.16 -20.80
C LYS A 3 6.94 -67.54 -19.64
N ALA A 4 7.15 -66.23 -19.80
CA ALA A 4 7.18 -65.13 -18.84
C ALA A 4 8.01 -65.27 -17.54
N LYS A 5 9.18 -64.59 -17.53
CA LYS A 5 9.79 -64.04 -16.31
C LYS A 5 8.99 -62.81 -15.88
N THR A 6 8.27 -62.89 -14.77
CA THR A 6 7.78 -61.71 -14.06
C THR A 6 8.99 -61.01 -13.42
N LYS A 7 9.33 -59.82 -13.90
CA LYS A 7 10.28 -58.94 -13.22
C LYS A 7 9.55 -58.34 -12.02
N ASP A 8 9.89 -58.77 -10.82
CA ASP A 8 9.57 -58.04 -9.60
C ASP A 8 10.20 -56.64 -9.71
N GLN A 9 9.36 -55.62 -9.86
CA GLN A 9 9.78 -54.25 -9.61
C GLN A 9 9.97 -54.10 -8.10
N PRO A 10 11.14 -53.65 -7.61
CA PRO A 10 11.26 -53.30 -6.21
C PRO A 10 10.29 -52.13 -5.95
N SER A 11 9.29 -52.37 -5.12
CA SER A 11 8.45 -51.31 -4.57
C SER A 11 9.35 -50.41 -3.73
N THR A 12 9.82 -49.31 -4.30
CA THR A 12 10.50 -48.26 -3.56
C THR A 12 9.50 -47.69 -2.56
N ASN A 13 9.69 -48.04 -1.28
CA ASN A 13 8.89 -47.49 -0.20
C ASN A 13 9.00 -45.95 -0.28
N PRO A 14 7.89 -45.22 -0.50
CA PRO A 14 7.92 -43.76 -0.64
C PRO A 14 8.35 -43.05 0.66
N PHE A 15 8.41 -43.79 1.78
CA PHE A 15 8.87 -43.31 3.08
C PHE A 15 10.29 -43.75 3.45
N ASP A 16 11.10 -44.25 2.50
CA ASP A 16 12.50 -44.58 2.75
C ASP A 16 13.28 -43.32 3.17
N PRO A 17 13.81 -43.24 4.41
CA PRO A 17 14.54 -42.08 4.91
C PRO A 17 15.77 -41.72 4.08
N ALA A 18 16.38 -42.67 3.37
CA ALA A 18 17.49 -42.40 2.47
C ALA A 18 17.08 -41.53 1.28
N ASN A 19 15.84 -41.69 0.80
CA ASN A 19 15.24 -40.90 -0.29
C ASN A 19 14.59 -39.60 0.21
N LEU A 20 14.36 -39.47 1.52
CA LEU A 20 13.79 -38.29 2.16
C LEU A 20 14.85 -37.38 2.82
N LYS A 21 16.13 -37.76 2.80
CA LYS A 21 17.22 -36.94 3.33
C LYS A 21 17.39 -35.68 2.51
N LEU A 22 17.26 -34.54 3.17
CA LEU A 22 17.64 -33.24 2.63
C LEU A 22 19.11 -33.27 2.18
N SER A 23 19.38 -32.97 0.92
CA SER A 23 20.74 -32.69 0.46
C SER A 23 21.27 -31.43 1.14
N GLN A 24 22.60 -31.33 1.34
CA GLN A 24 23.24 -30.17 1.98
C GLN A 24 23.00 -28.84 1.22
N ASN A 25 22.45 -28.86 0.01
CA ASN A 25 22.13 -27.69 -0.80
C ASN A 25 20.68 -27.19 -0.64
N TYR A 26 19.98 -27.56 0.44
CA TYR A 26 18.60 -27.12 0.68
C TYR A 26 18.44 -25.60 0.88
N GLY A 27 19.55 -24.87 1.00
CA GLY A 27 19.60 -23.41 1.12
C GLY A 27 19.98 -22.66 -0.16
N ALA A 28 20.26 -23.36 -1.28
CA ALA A 28 20.39 -22.69 -2.58
C ALA A 28 18.99 -22.31 -3.07
N SER A 29 18.41 -21.28 -2.45
CA SER A 29 17.14 -20.72 -2.87
C SER A 29 17.31 -20.20 -4.30
N ALA A 30 16.61 -20.84 -5.24
CA ALA A 30 16.21 -20.17 -6.46
C ALA A 30 15.61 -18.82 -6.02
N GLY A 31 16.21 -17.71 -6.45
CA GLY A 31 15.88 -16.38 -5.95
C GLY A 31 14.37 -16.12 -6.06
N VAL A 32 13.69 -16.08 -4.91
CA VAL A 32 12.26 -15.77 -4.86
C VAL A 32 12.12 -14.24 -4.88
N LYS A 33 11.59 -13.68 -5.97
CA LYS A 33 11.22 -12.26 -6.05
C LYS A 33 9.81 -12.06 -5.50
N LYS A 34 9.68 -11.33 -4.39
CA LYS A 34 8.38 -10.91 -3.86
C LYS A 34 7.77 -9.88 -4.80
N LEU A 35 6.57 -10.16 -5.33
CA LEU A 35 5.80 -9.20 -6.11
C LEU A 35 4.83 -8.44 -5.20
N THR A 36 4.82 -7.12 -5.30
CA THR A 36 3.82 -6.27 -4.62
C THR A 36 2.55 -6.26 -5.45
N THR A 37 1.51 -6.94 -4.98
CA THR A 37 0.22 -7.04 -5.68
C THR A 37 -0.87 -6.16 -5.08
N THR A 38 -0.60 -5.52 -3.94
CA THR A 38 -1.56 -4.70 -3.21
C THR A 38 -0.83 -3.61 -2.44
N ILE A 39 -1.32 -2.38 -2.57
CA ILE A 39 -0.82 -1.21 -1.85
C ILE A 39 -2.05 -0.52 -1.25
N PRO A 40 -2.24 -0.52 0.08
CA PRO A 40 -3.41 0.10 0.67
C PRO A 40 -3.29 1.63 0.62
N VAL A 41 -4.42 2.30 0.39
CA VAL A 41 -4.56 3.77 0.46
C VAL A 41 -5.22 4.11 1.79
N ARG A 42 -4.43 4.52 2.78
CA ARG A 42 -4.92 4.80 4.15
C ARG A 42 -3.88 5.53 4.97
N LYS A 43 -4.34 6.15 6.06
CA LYS A 43 -3.45 6.59 7.14
C LYS A 43 -2.64 5.39 7.71
N PRO A 44 -1.35 5.60 8.08
CA PRO A 44 -0.58 4.67 8.91
C PRO A 44 -1.36 4.19 10.14
N GLY A 45 -1.14 2.93 10.53
CA GLY A 45 -1.76 2.37 11.73
C GLY A 45 -1.24 3.05 13.00
N LYS A 46 -2.05 3.09 14.07
CA LYS A 46 -1.71 3.75 15.33
C LYS A 46 -0.44 3.22 16.03
N GLN A 47 -0.03 1.99 15.69
CA GLN A 47 1.16 1.30 16.20
C GLN A 47 2.29 1.24 15.17
N ASP A 48 2.05 1.70 13.94
CA ASP A 48 3.02 1.59 12.86
C ASP A 48 4.01 2.75 12.93
N TYR A 49 5.30 2.41 12.96
CA TYR A 49 6.35 3.36 12.59
C TYR A 49 6.52 3.30 11.07
N VAL A 50 6.43 4.45 10.43
CA VAL A 50 6.52 4.61 8.98
C VAL A 50 7.60 5.60 8.58
N ARG A 51 8.12 5.41 7.38
CA ARG A 51 8.84 6.41 6.59
C ARG A 51 7.99 6.83 5.41
N VAL A 52 8.10 8.10 5.04
CA VAL A 52 7.63 8.63 3.76
C VAL A 52 8.82 8.65 2.80
N HIS A 53 8.56 8.39 1.52
CA HIS A 53 9.61 8.44 0.50
C HIS A 53 10.19 9.87 0.42
N PRO A 54 11.52 10.07 0.50
CA PRO A 54 12.07 11.43 0.54
C PRO A 54 12.04 12.15 -0.82
N ASP A 55 12.03 11.39 -1.92
CA ASP A 55 11.98 11.95 -3.28
C ASP A 55 10.55 12.44 -3.62
N PRO A 56 10.37 13.73 -3.99
CA PRO A 56 9.09 14.27 -4.43
C PRO A 56 8.45 13.52 -5.61
N ALA A 57 9.22 12.80 -6.44
CA ALA A 57 8.70 11.97 -7.53
C ALA A 57 7.80 10.81 -7.05
N TYR A 58 7.77 10.54 -5.75
CA TYR A 58 6.93 9.51 -5.12
C TYR A 58 5.72 10.09 -4.38
N HIS A 59 5.45 11.37 -4.58
CA HIS A 59 4.29 12.09 -4.06
C HIS A 59 3.47 12.68 -5.21
N ILE A 60 2.16 12.82 -4.99
CA ILE A 60 1.28 13.48 -5.96
C ILE A 60 0.15 14.21 -5.24
N GLU A 61 -0.18 15.39 -5.74
CA GLU A 61 -1.43 16.08 -5.42
C GLU A 61 -2.48 15.74 -6.48
N THR A 62 -3.66 15.31 -6.04
CA THR A 62 -4.71 14.78 -6.92
C THR A 62 -6.08 14.95 -6.27
N ALA A 63 -7.14 14.56 -6.99
CA ALA A 63 -8.50 14.55 -6.49
C ALA A 63 -9.03 13.11 -6.39
N VAL A 64 -9.72 12.84 -5.28
CA VAL A 64 -10.32 11.52 -5.03
C VAL A 64 -11.80 11.64 -4.72
N LEU A 65 -12.56 10.60 -5.09
CA LEU A 65 -13.93 10.40 -4.63
C LEU A 65 -13.90 9.46 -3.41
N GLU A 66 -14.52 9.86 -2.30
CA GLU A 66 -14.50 9.09 -1.04
C GLU A 66 -15.91 8.67 -0.62
N PHE A 67 -16.11 7.37 -0.45
CA PHE A 67 -17.30 6.81 0.18
C PHE A 67 -16.95 6.44 1.62
N LYS A 68 -17.32 7.34 2.55
CA LYS A 68 -16.82 7.31 3.94
C LYS A 68 -17.37 6.13 4.74
N GLU A 69 -18.60 5.70 4.49
CA GLU A 69 -19.24 4.60 5.21
C GLU A 69 -18.53 3.27 4.90
N GLU A 70 -18.22 3.04 3.63
CA GLU A 70 -17.52 1.86 3.13
C GLU A 70 -15.99 1.98 3.24
N ARG A 71 -15.48 3.17 3.57
CA ARG A 71 -14.06 3.52 3.61
C ARG A 71 -13.36 3.24 2.28
N GLU A 72 -14.03 3.58 1.19
CA GLU A 72 -13.48 3.45 -0.15
C GLU A 72 -13.00 4.80 -0.68
N THR A 73 -11.83 4.77 -1.31
CA THR A 73 -11.24 5.92 -1.98
C THR A 73 -10.97 5.53 -3.43
N PHE A 74 -11.48 6.35 -4.35
CA PHE A 74 -11.28 6.20 -5.78
C PHE A 74 -10.41 7.35 -6.30
N LEU A 75 -9.40 7.01 -7.09
CA LEU A 75 -8.66 8.00 -7.85
C LEU A 75 -9.50 8.41 -9.06
N VAL A 76 -9.53 9.70 -9.39
CA VAL A 76 -10.36 10.23 -10.46
C VAL A 76 -9.47 10.86 -11.52
N ALA A 77 -9.68 10.48 -12.78
CA ALA A 77 -8.95 11.02 -13.91
C ALA A 77 -9.18 12.55 -14.02
N PRO A 78 -8.14 13.36 -14.32
CA PRO A 78 -8.25 14.82 -14.37
C PRO A 78 -9.37 15.33 -15.27
N GLU A 79 -9.65 14.63 -16.36
CA GLU A 79 -10.66 15.01 -17.35
C GLU A 79 -12.09 15.00 -16.78
N LEU A 80 -12.32 14.33 -15.64
CA LEU A 80 -13.63 14.23 -14.98
C LEU A 80 -13.77 15.16 -13.78
N TRP A 81 -12.73 15.93 -13.41
CA TRP A 81 -12.79 16.75 -12.18
C TRP A 81 -13.87 17.82 -12.25
N ASP A 82 -14.00 18.50 -13.41
CA ASP A 82 -15.00 19.54 -13.63
C ASP A 82 -16.44 18.99 -13.70
N GLU A 83 -16.59 17.69 -13.98
CA GLU A 83 -17.89 17.01 -14.03
C GLU A 83 -18.42 16.57 -12.66
N LEU A 84 -17.59 16.65 -11.61
CA LEU A 84 -17.90 16.16 -10.27
C LEU A 84 -17.77 17.27 -9.20
N PRO A 85 -18.43 18.44 -9.39
CA PRO A 85 -18.30 19.56 -8.47
C PRO A 85 -18.84 19.21 -7.09
N GLY A 86 -18.05 19.47 -6.05
CA GLY A 86 -18.42 19.22 -4.65
C GLY A 86 -18.30 17.75 -4.20
N GLU A 87 -18.09 16.81 -5.12
CA GLU A 87 -17.97 15.38 -4.82
C GLU A 87 -16.51 14.95 -4.59
N LEU A 88 -15.57 15.69 -5.16
CA LEU A 88 -14.15 15.39 -5.08
C LEU A 88 -13.47 16.06 -3.89
N THR A 89 -12.52 15.35 -3.30
CA THR A 89 -11.66 15.88 -2.24
C THR A 89 -10.22 15.94 -2.73
N PRO A 90 -9.57 17.12 -2.72
CA PRO A 90 -8.15 17.23 -3.05
C PRO A 90 -7.29 16.60 -1.94
N LYS A 91 -6.30 15.79 -2.34
CA LYS A 91 -5.38 15.10 -1.43
C LYS A 91 -3.95 15.13 -1.97
N ALA A 92 -2.99 15.23 -1.07
CA ALA A 92 -1.64 14.76 -1.31
C ALA A 92 -1.55 13.27 -0.95
N LEU A 93 -1.00 12.46 -1.85
CA LEU A 93 -0.73 11.04 -1.63
C LEU A 93 0.77 10.85 -1.41
N PHE A 94 1.15 10.42 -0.21
CA PHE A 94 2.54 10.14 0.14
C PHE A 94 2.83 8.64 0.10
N THR A 95 3.85 8.23 -0.65
CA THR A 95 4.34 6.85 -0.59
C THR A 95 5.00 6.62 0.76
N THR A 96 4.53 5.59 1.47
CA THR A 96 5.01 5.23 2.81
C THR A 96 5.47 3.79 2.85
N ILE A 97 6.38 3.48 3.77
CA ILE A 97 6.79 2.12 4.08
C ILE A 97 6.89 1.94 5.60
N ASN A 98 6.45 0.78 6.10
CA ASN A 98 6.61 0.43 7.51
C ASN A 98 7.83 -0.50 7.73
N ARG A 99 8.13 -0.81 8.99
CA ARG A 99 9.24 -1.70 9.38
C ARG A 99 9.14 -3.12 8.82
N GLN A 100 7.94 -3.56 8.43
CA GLN A 100 7.68 -4.86 7.81
C GLN A 100 7.80 -4.82 6.27
N LYS A 101 8.34 -3.72 5.72
CA LYS A 101 8.48 -3.48 4.28
C LYS A 101 7.13 -3.48 3.53
N VAL A 102 6.06 -3.10 4.22
CA VAL A 102 4.74 -2.89 3.59
C VAL A 102 4.67 -1.47 3.08
N VAL A 103 4.49 -1.33 1.76
CA VAL A 103 4.28 -0.04 1.10
C VAL A 103 2.80 0.33 1.11
N SER A 104 2.50 1.60 1.34
CA SER A 104 1.15 2.16 1.34
C SER A 104 1.14 3.58 0.79
N LEU A 105 -0.01 4.06 0.34
CA LEU A 105 -0.24 5.48 0.06
C LEU A 105 -0.96 6.09 1.26
N TRP A 106 -0.39 7.14 1.83
CA TRP A 106 -1.03 7.93 2.87
C TRP A 106 -1.70 9.15 2.25
N PRO A 107 -3.04 9.16 2.13
CA PRO A 107 -3.78 10.34 1.69
C PRO A 107 -3.90 11.36 2.82
N ILE A 108 -3.54 12.61 2.53
CA ILE A 108 -3.70 13.76 3.41
C ILE A 108 -4.51 14.81 2.66
N ARG A 109 -5.55 15.37 3.29
CA ARG A 109 -6.39 16.37 2.63
C ARG A 109 -5.61 17.67 2.45
N LEU A 110 -5.69 18.23 1.25
CA LEU A 110 -5.18 19.56 0.96
C LEU A 110 -6.21 20.62 1.38
N PRO A 111 -5.77 21.87 1.66
CA PRO A 111 -6.69 22.98 1.88
C PRO A 111 -7.72 23.08 0.75
N GLY A 112 -8.98 23.37 1.11
CA GLY A 112 -9.99 23.73 0.12
C GLY A 112 -9.69 25.10 -0.50
N GLU A 113 -10.50 25.51 -1.48
CA GLU A 113 -10.39 26.85 -2.10
C GLU A 113 -10.54 28.00 -1.08
N ASP A 114 -11.22 27.74 0.04
CA ASP A 114 -11.35 28.69 1.16
C ASP A 114 -10.09 28.79 2.04
N GLY A 115 -9.03 28.03 1.71
CA GLY A 115 -7.76 28.00 2.40
C GLY A 115 -7.80 27.36 3.79
N ARG A 116 -8.94 26.80 4.22
CA ARG A 116 -9.07 26.22 5.55
C ARG A 116 -8.48 24.82 5.59
N ILE A 117 -7.59 24.60 6.56
CA ILE A 117 -7.10 23.30 6.99
C ILE A 117 -7.55 23.11 8.44
N ASP A 118 -8.01 21.91 8.79
CA ASP A 118 -8.22 21.54 10.20
C ASP A 118 -6.91 21.06 10.84
N GLU A 119 -6.82 21.09 12.18
CA GLU A 119 -5.59 20.71 12.88
C GLU A 119 -5.20 19.24 12.62
N TRP A 120 -6.16 18.39 12.23
CA TRP A 120 -5.93 17.01 11.84
C TRP A 120 -5.10 16.88 10.56
N ASN A 121 -5.43 17.64 9.52
CA ASN A 121 -4.71 17.58 8.25
C ASN A 121 -3.38 18.31 8.33
N GLU A 122 -3.29 19.40 9.09
CA GLU A 122 -2.02 20.09 9.37
C GLU A 122 -1.03 19.17 10.09
N SER A 123 -1.44 18.58 11.22
CA SER A 123 -0.60 17.65 11.96
C SER A 123 -0.25 16.37 11.18
N ALA A 124 -1.11 15.95 10.24
CA ALA A 124 -0.78 14.85 9.32
C ALA A 124 0.31 15.24 8.33
N MET A 125 0.25 16.45 7.77
CA MET A 125 1.24 16.97 6.83
C MET A 125 2.60 17.15 7.51
N ASP A 126 2.61 17.68 8.73
CA ASP A 126 3.83 17.79 9.55
C ASP A 126 4.43 16.41 9.83
N ALA A 127 3.58 15.44 10.20
CA ALA A 127 4.01 14.07 10.43
C ALA A 127 4.59 13.42 9.16
N ALA A 128 3.98 13.62 7.99
CA ALA A 128 4.49 13.12 6.72
C ALA A 128 5.84 13.77 6.35
N THR A 129 5.98 15.09 6.60
CA THR A 129 7.22 15.83 6.38
C THR A 129 8.35 15.32 7.30
N LEU A 130 8.06 15.08 8.57
CA LEU A 130 8.99 14.46 9.51
C LEU A 130 9.33 13.03 9.06
N ALA A 131 8.34 12.25 8.63
CA ALA A 131 8.51 10.87 8.16
C ALA A 131 9.44 10.72 6.95
N GLN A 132 9.68 11.79 6.18
CA GLN A 132 10.66 11.76 5.09
C GLN A 132 12.09 11.61 5.61
N LYS A 133 12.36 12.06 6.85
CA LYS A 133 13.69 12.13 7.45
C LYS A 133 13.92 11.09 8.53
N GLN A 134 12.86 10.63 9.20
CA GLN A 134 12.96 9.76 10.36
C GLN A 134 11.74 8.86 10.51
N TRP A 135 11.91 7.73 11.19
CA TRP A 135 10.79 6.84 11.49
C TRP A 135 9.83 7.49 12.48
N VAL A 136 8.57 7.68 12.08
CA VAL A 136 7.54 8.28 12.93
C VAL A 136 6.34 7.36 13.09
N ARG A 137 5.70 7.43 14.25
CA ARG A 137 4.40 6.82 14.53
C ARG A 137 3.38 7.92 14.79
N VAL A 138 2.20 7.79 14.20
CA VAL A 138 1.17 8.85 14.22
C VAL A 138 -0.08 8.35 14.92
N SER A 139 -0.44 8.95 16.05
CA SER A 139 -1.61 8.55 16.86
C SER A 139 -2.67 9.64 16.86
N ALA A 140 -3.94 9.25 16.73
CA ALA A 140 -5.03 10.20 16.89
C ALA A 140 -5.17 10.62 18.36
N ASN A 141 -5.23 11.92 18.63
CA ASN A 141 -5.49 12.47 19.94
C ASN A 141 -6.79 13.29 19.90
N MET A 142 -7.90 12.63 20.27
CA MET A 142 -9.24 13.22 20.18
C MET A 142 -9.42 14.43 21.10
N SER A 143 -8.69 14.49 22.22
CA SER A 143 -8.73 15.61 23.15
C SER A 143 -7.97 16.82 22.61
N LEU A 144 -6.89 16.59 21.85
CA LEU A 144 -6.13 17.64 21.18
C LEU A 144 -6.81 18.12 19.89
N GLY A 145 -7.59 17.24 19.23
CA GLY A 145 -8.13 17.53 17.90
C GLY A 145 -7.08 17.43 16.79
N ALA A 146 -5.97 16.72 17.03
CA ALA A 146 -4.85 16.58 16.10
C ALA A 146 -4.12 15.25 16.29
N TYR A 147 -3.10 15.02 15.47
CA TYR A 147 -2.23 13.85 15.61
C TYR A 147 -1.02 14.11 16.51
N ASP A 148 -0.82 13.22 17.48
CA ASP A 148 0.47 13.10 18.16
C ASP A 148 1.46 12.37 17.25
N VAL A 149 2.66 12.93 17.12
CA VAL A 149 3.76 12.38 16.32
C VAL A 149 4.88 11.91 17.23
N TYR A 150 5.21 10.62 17.14
CA TYR A 150 6.27 10.02 17.94
C TYR A 150 7.43 9.60 17.03
N GLN A 151 8.60 10.19 17.26
CA GLN A 151 9.83 9.78 16.61
C GLN A 151 10.37 8.49 17.25
N ALA A 152 10.89 7.57 16.43
CA ALA A 152 11.65 6.44 16.95
C ALA A 152 13.01 6.89 17.51
N THR A 153 13.34 6.47 18.72
CA THR A 153 14.62 6.81 19.39
C THR A 153 15.69 5.73 19.25
N GLY A 154 15.32 4.52 18.83
CA GLY A 154 16.27 3.44 18.56
C GLY A 154 16.91 3.56 17.18
N GLU A 155 18.04 2.88 17.00
CA GLU A 155 18.67 2.72 15.69
C GLU A 155 17.81 1.79 14.83
N ILE A 156 17.01 2.39 13.93
CA ILE A 156 16.25 1.67 12.91
C ILE A 156 16.91 1.96 11.56
N PRO A 157 17.29 0.93 10.78
CA PRO A 157 17.86 1.13 9.46
C PRO A 157 16.97 1.98 8.56
N GLU A 158 17.59 2.66 7.59
CA GLU A 158 16.85 3.31 6.51
C GLU A 158 16.02 2.27 5.74
N PRO A 159 14.84 2.65 5.23
CA PRO A 159 13.98 1.74 4.51
C PRO A 159 14.59 1.29 3.17
N GLU A 160 14.41 0.01 2.86
CA GLU A 160 14.63 -0.53 1.52
C GLU A 160 13.34 -0.40 0.70
N TRP A 161 13.28 0.60 -0.17
CA TRP A 161 12.14 0.83 -1.06
C TRP A 161 12.07 -0.23 -2.17
N PRO A 162 10.87 -0.66 -2.61
CA PRO A 162 10.77 -1.56 -3.76
C PRO A 162 11.18 -0.84 -5.05
N GLU A 163 11.59 -1.62 -6.05
CA GLU A 163 11.84 -1.17 -7.43
C GLU A 163 10.51 -0.91 -8.17
N LEU A 164 9.71 0.02 -7.66
CA LEU A 164 8.46 0.48 -8.28
C LEU A 164 8.50 1.99 -8.40
N ASP A 165 8.10 2.53 -9.54
CA ASP A 165 7.85 3.97 -9.66
C ASP A 165 6.47 4.36 -9.09
N LEU A 166 6.19 5.66 -8.97
CA LEU A 166 4.92 6.15 -8.45
C LEU A 166 3.72 5.71 -9.32
N GLY A 167 3.88 5.62 -10.64
CA GLY A 167 2.81 5.20 -11.53
C GLY A 167 2.39 3.75 -11.27
N GLN A 168 3.36 2.85 -11.13
CA GLN A 168 3.13 1.46 -10.75
C GLN A 168 2.52 1.34 -9.36
N ILE A 169 2.95 2.18 -8.41
CA ILE A 169 2.38 2.23 -7.07
C ILE A 169 0.89 2.62 -7.14
N LEU A 170 0.55 3.67 -7.89
CA LEU A 170 -0.84 4.13 -8.08
C LEU A 170 -1.69 3.07 -8.79
N GLU A 171 -1.18 2.43 -9.83
CA GLU A 171 -1.87 1.36 -10.57
C GLU A 171 -2.22 0.19 -9.63
N ILE A 172 -1.27 -0.25 -8.80
CA ILE A 172 -1.49 -1.32 -7.83
C ILE A 172 -2.47 -0.87 -6.74
N ALA A 173 -2.35 0.37 -6.25
CA ALA A 173 -3.15 0.88 -5.15
C ALA A 173 -4.62 1.13 -5.51
N PHE A 174 -4.86 1.64 -6.73
CA PHE A 174 -6.19 1.96 -7.25
C PHE A 174 -6.67 0.95 -8.29
N LYS A 175 -6.13 -0.27 -8.29
CA LYS A 175 -6.60 -1.36 -9.15
C LYS A 175 -8.10 -1.61 -8.94
N GLY A 176 -8.91 -1.35 -9.97
CA GLY A 176 -10.38 -1.42 -9.90
C GLY A 176 -11.06 -0.27 -9.16
N ARG A 177 -10.31 0.77 -8.79
CA ARG A 177 -10.77 1.99 -8.11
C ARG A 177 -10.26 3.27 -8.77
N PHE A 178 -10.07 3.23 -10.10
CA PHE A 178 -9.70 4.38 -10.90
C PHE A 178 -10.86 4.76 -11.84
N ILE A 179 -11.46 5.92 -11.59
CA ILE A 179 -12.58 6.47 -12.35
C ILE A 179 -12.00 7.22 -13.55
N LYS A 180 -12.20 6.67 -14.75
CA LYS A 180 -11.68 7.21 -16.01
C LYS A 180 -12.75 7.57 -17.03
N ASP A 181 -14.01 7.24 -16.72
CA ASP A 181 -15.18 7.52 -17.54
C ASP A 181 -16.42 7.69 -16.66
N SER A 182 -17.45 8.32 -17.22
CA SER A 182 -18.72 8.61 -16.55
C SER A 182 -19.60 7.38 -16.28
N ASP A 183 -19.24 6.23 -16.87
CA ASP A 183 -19.94 4.95 -16.76
C ASP A 183 -19.43 4.08 -15.60
N HIS A 184 -18.37 4.53 -14.91
CA HIS A 184 -17.75 3.81 -13.81
C HIS A 184 -18.76 3.48 -12.68
N PRO A 185 -18.78 2.25 -12.13
CA PRO A 185 -19.77 1.82 -11.13
C PRO A 185 -19.88 2.74 -9.90
N ALA A 186 -18.76 3.32 -9.46
CA ALA A 186 -18.74 4.29 -8.37
C ALA A 186 -19.57 5.56 -8.67
N LEU A 187 -19.55 6.06 -9.91
CA LEU A 187 -20.34 7.23 -10.29
C LEU A 187 -21.83 6.89 -10.43
N LYS A 188 -22.16 5.70 -10.92
CA LYS A 188 -23.54 5.19 -10.94
C LYS A 188 -24.11 5.09 -9.53
N ARG A 189 -23.34 4.52 -8.60
CA ARG A 189 -23.68 4.51 -7.16
C ARG A 189 -23.91 5.91 -6.62
N LEU A 190 -23.02 6.85 -6.92
CA LEU A 190 -23.13 8.24 -6.48
C LEU A 190 -24.43 8.91 -6.97
N ARG A 191 -24.85 8.59 -8.20
CA ARG A 191 -26.08 9.10 -8.83
C ARG A 191 -27.35 8.34 -8.41
N GLY A 192 -27.22 7.22 -7.69
CA GLY A 192 -28.35 6.39 -7.28
C GLY A 192 -28.92 5.48 -8.38
N GLU A 193 -28.11 5.12 -9.38
CA GLU A 193 -28.44 4.21 -10.47
C GLU A 193 -28.26 2.72 -10.12
#